data_AF-A0A7I7QD51-F1
#
_entry.id   AF-A0A7I7QD51-F1
#
_cell.length_a   1.000
_cell.length_b   1.000
_cell.length_c   1.000
_cell.angle_alpha   90.00
_cell.angle_beta   90.00
_cell.angle_gamma   90.00
#
_symmetry.space_group_name_H-M   'P 1'
#
loop_
_entity.id
_entity.type
_entity.pdbx_description
1 polymer ?
#
loop_
_entity_poly.entity_id
_entity_poly.type
_entity_poly.pdbx_seq_one_letter_code
_entity_poly.pdbx_strand_id
1 'polypeptide(L)'
;MFDRTPAENRTLRVPQIEHAAHIWQISDRGVGPNCSATAQEEREGKLMAKKVTVTLVDDFDGAGAADETVEFGLDGVTYEIDLSTKNAAKLRGDLKQWVAAGRRVGGRRRGRSGTGRGRGAIDREQSAAIREWARRNGHNVSTRGRIPADVIDAFHAAT
;
A
#
# COMPACT_ATOMS: atom_id res chain seq x y z
N MET A 1 -33.80 14.37 -22.36
CA MET A 1 -33.10 15.66 -22.48
C MET A 1 -32.55 16.01 -21.11
N PHE A 2 -31.41 15.45 -20.74
CA PHE A 2 -30.64 15.83 -19.56
C PHE A 2 -29.19 15.87 -20.01
N ASP A 3 -28.79 17.07 -20.42
CA ASP A 3 -27.43 17.38 -20.84
C ASP A 3 -26.75 18.10 -19.67
N ARG A 4 -25.64 17.54 -19.18
CA ARG A 4 -24.68 18.24 -18.33
C ARG A 4 -23.28 17.80 -18.73
N THR A 5 -22.70 18.63 -19.57
CA THR A 5 -21.28 18.71 -19.95
C THR A 5 -20.42 19.21 -18.76
N PRO A 6 -19.08 19.03 -18.86
CA PRO A 6 -18.19 18.83 -17.71
C PRO A 6 -17.53 20.12 -17.19
N ALA A 7 -17.12 20.08 -15.92
CA ALA A 7 -16.44 21.18 -15.24
C ALA A 7 -15.01 21.39 -15.75
N GLU A 8 -14.73 22.64 -16.11
CA GLU A 8 -13.47 23.13 -16.65
C GLU A 8 -12.36 23.30 -15.60
N ASN A 9 -11.16 23.13 -16.15
CA ASN A 9 -9.81 23.34 -15.63
C ASN A 9 -9.63 24.76 -15.09
N ARG A 10 -9.15 24.91 -13.84
CA ARG A 10 -8.83 26.22 -13.27
C ARG A 10 -7.37 26.29 -12.83
N THR A 11 -6.56 26.73 -13.78
CA THR A 11 -5.16 27.15 -13.64
C THR A 11 -5.06 28.28 -12.62
N LEU A 12 -4.37 28.06 -11.50
CA LEU A 12 -4.08 29.13 -10.56
C LEU A 12 -2.71 29.75 -10.89
N ARG A 13 -2.80 31.03 -11.25
CA ARG A 13 -1.75 31.96 -11.65
C ARG A 13 -1.08 32.51 -10.39
N VAL A 14 0.25 32.53 -10.41
CA VAL A 14 1.14 33.10 -9.38
C VAL A 14 0.95 34.62 -9.28
N PRO A 15 0.84 35.24 -8.09
CA PRO A 15 1.02 36.67 -7.95
C PRO A 15 2.48 37.04 -7.66
N GLN A 16 3.03 37.93 -8.51
CA GLN A 16 4.25 38.72 -8.29
C GLN A 16 4.14 39.52 -6.99
N ILE A 17 5.19 39.50 -6.18
CA ILE A 17 5.39 40.45 -5.08
C ILE A 17 6.47 41.42 -5.54
N GLU A 18 6.09 42.67 -5.80
CA GLU A 18 7.02 43.77 -6.08
C GLU A 18 7.47 44.39 -4.75
N HIS A 19 8.79 44.48 -4.55
CA HIS A 19 9.40 45.12 -3.39
C HIS A 19 9.58 46.62 -3.64
N ALA A 20 9.03 47.42 -2.73
CA ALA A 20 9.19 48.87 -2.66
C ALA A 20 10.65 49.27 -2.40
N ALA A 21 11.20 50.13 -3.28
CA ALA A 21 12.43 50.86 -3.04
C ALA A 21 12.09 52.22 -2.41
N HIS A 22 12.38 52.40 -1.12
CA HIS A 22 12.42 53.72 -0.49
C HIS A 22 13.85 54.24 -0.50
N ILE A 23 14.00 55.35 -1.21
CA ILE A 23 15.18 56.22 -1.28
C ILE A 23 15.27 56.98 0.04
N TRP A 24 16.42 56.90 0.71
CA TRP A 24 16.87 57.93 1.66
C TRP A 24 18.32 58.30 1.37
N GLN A 25 18.51 59.59 1.09
CA GLN A 25 19.78 60.28 0.96
C GLN A 25 20.54 60.27 2.28
N ILE A 26 21.82 59.91 2.26
CA ILE A 26 22.79 60.33 3.27
C ILE A 26 24.04 60.83 2.55
N SER A 27 24.42 62.04 2.92
CA SER A 27 25.50 62.86 2.38
C SER A 27 26.85 62.56 3.05
N ASP A 28 27.85 62.33 2.20
CA ASP A 28 29.20 62.91 2.17
C ASP A 28 29.98 63.18 3.49
N ARG A 29 31.05 62.39 3.71
CA ARG A 29 32.47 62.83 3.72
C ARG A 29 33.36 61.90 4.57
N GLY A 30 34.50 61.48 4.01
CA GLY A 30 35.65 60.99 4.80
C GLY A 30 36.55 60.01 4.05
N VAL A 31 37.59 60.51 3.39
CA VAL A 31 38.68 59.73 2.79
C VAL A 31 39.64 59.23 3.89
N GLY A 32 40.02 57.96 3.82
CA GLY A 32 41.21 57.41 4.46
C GLY A 32 41.60 56.09 3.78
N PRO A 33 42.84 55.94 3.25
CA PRO A 33 43.29 54.71 2.60
C PRO A 33 43.92 53.74 3.61
N ASN A 34 44.04 52.48 3.20
CA ASN A 34 44.58 51.30 3.90
C ASN A 34 43.65 50.62 4.90
N CYS A 35 43.08 49.48 4.48
CA CYS A 35 43.25 48.22 5.19
C CYS A 35 42.98 47.05 4.24
N SER A 36 44.03 46.27 4.07
CA SER A 36 44.20 44.99 3.39
C SER A 36 43.00 44.05 3.39
N ALA A 37 42.85 43.40 2.23
CA ALA A 37 42.04 42.24 1.93
C ALA A 37 41.86 41.24 3.09
N THR A 38 40.60 40.90 3.34
CA THR A 38 40.21 39.50 3.59
C THR A 38 38.94 39.26 2.78
N ALA A 39 39.12 38.62 1.63
CA ALA A 39 38.04 38.08 0.83
C ALA A 39 37.21 37.15 1.73
N GLN A 40 35.97 37.54 2.02
CA GLN A 40 35.00 36.62 2.57
C GLN A 40 34.65 35.67 1.42
N GLU A 41 35.33 34.52 1.44
CA GLU A 41 34.99 33.36 0.62
C GLU A 41 33.59 32.92 1.07
N GLU A 42 32.57 33.51 0.42
CA GLU A 42 31.22 32.97 0.38
C GLU A 42 31.33 31.57 -0.19
N ARG A 43 31.51 30.59 0.69
CA ARG A 43 31.27 29.19 0.36
C ARG A 43 29.77 29.06 0.21
N GLU A 44 29.29 29.44 -0.96
CA GLU A 44 27.98 29.10 -1.47
C GLU A 44 27.93 27.59 -1.59
N GLY A 45 27.68 26.94 -0.46
CA GLY A 45 27.35 25.53 -0.38
C GLY A 45 26.04 25.34 -1.11
N LYS A 46 26.13 25.13 -2.43
CA LYS A 46 25.01 24.78 -3.30
C LYS A 46 24.26 23.64 -2.64
N LEU A 47 23.09 23.94 -2.06
CA LEU A 47 22.24 22.99 -1.35
C LEU A 47 21.94 21.82 -2.30
N MET A 48 22.51 20.66 -2.00
CA MET A 48 22.29 19.45 -2.79
C MET A 48 20.89 18.91 -2.46
N ALA A 49 19.94 19.11 -3.36
CA ALA A 49 18.63 18.49 -3.28
C ALA A 49 18.57 17.23 -4.17
N LYS A 50 18.29 16.07 -3.58
CA LYS A 50 18.16 14.79 -4.30
C LYS A 50 16.68 14.45 -4.49
N LYS A 51 16.24 14.29 -5.74
CA LYS A 51 14.92 13.73 -6.08
C LYS A 51 15.08 12.26 -6.45
N VAL A 52 14.45 11.37 -5.67
CA VAL A 52 14.35 9.93 -5.99
C VAL A 52 12.98 9.69 -6.59
N THR A 53 12.93 9.20 -7.83
CA THR A 53 11.69 8.80 -8.49
C THR A 53 11.68 7.26 -8.55
N VAL A 54 10.66 6.65 -7.95
CA VAL A 54 10.41 5.20 -8.05
C VAL A 54 9.27 5.01 -9.04
N THR A 55 9.52 4.24 -10.09
CA THR A 55 8.52 3.90 -11.11
C THR A 55 8.41 2.40 -11.24
N LEU A 56 7.18 1.88 -11.24
CA LEU A 56 6.91 0.50 -11.60
C LEU A 56 7.03 0.38 -13.12
N VAL A 57 7.89 -0.50 -13.61
CA VAL A 57 8.23 -0.64 -15.04
C VAL A 57 7.71 -1.98 -15.54
N ASP A 58 7.22 -2.02 -16.78
CA ASP A 58 6.79 -3.25 -17.44
C ASP A 58 7.98 -4.19 -17.67
N ASP A 59 7.91 -5.41 -17.13
CA ASP A 59 8.99 -6.40 -17.21
C ASP A 59 9.19 -7.01 -18.61
N PHE A 60 8.18 -6.93 -19.48
CA PHE A 60 8.22 -7.54 -20.81
C PHE A 60 8.91 -6.65 -21.84
N ASP A 61 8.57 -5.36 -21.87
CA ASP A 61 9.16 -4.41 -22.83
C ASP A 61 10.14 -3.41 -22.22
N GLY A 62 10.14 -3.24 -20.88
CA GLY A 62 11.04 -2.33 -20.15
C GLY A 62 10.84 -0.85 -20.49
N ALA A 63 9.85 -0.49 -21.31
CA ALA A 63 9.69 0.84 -21.88
C ALA A 63 8.50 1.59 -21.27
N GLY A 64 7.53 0.87 -20.70
CA GLY A 64 6.33 1.43 -20.10
C GLY A 64 6.32 1.39 -18.57
N ALA A 65 5.43 2.19 -17.99
CA ALA A 65 4.99 1.95 -16.61
C ALA A 65 4.11 0.70 -16.58
N ALA A 66 4.28 -0.14 -15.56
CA ALA A 66 3.37 -1.26 -15.36
C ALA A 66 2.07 -0.79 -14.69
N ASP A 67 0.95 -1.38 -15.09
CA ASP A 67 -0.37 -1.09 -14.55
C ASP A 67 -0.84 -2.17 -13.57
N GLU A 68 -0.44 -3.42 -13.80
CA GLU A 68 -0.87 -4.58 -13.01
C GLU A 68 0.19 -5.69 -12.93
N THR A 69 0.20 -6.41 -11.81
CA THR A 69 0.99 -7.63 -11.63
C THR A 69 0.13 -8.85 -12.02
N VAL A 70 0.64 -9.71 -12.90
CA VAL A 70 -0.05 -10.93 -13.35
C VAL A 70 0.63 -12.17 -12.79
N GLU A 71 -0.13 -12.99 -12.06
CA GLU A 71 0.31 -14.32 -11.60
C GLU A 71 -0.01 -15.38 -12.67
N PHE A 72 0.97 -16.19 -13.04
CA PHE A 72 0.80 -17.33 -13.94
C PHE A 72 1.70 -18.52 -13.54
N GLY A 73 1.53 -19.68 -14.17
CA GLY A 73 2.33 -20.85 -13.83
C GLY A 73 2.65 -21.74 -15.03
N LEU A 74 3.82 -22.37 -14.96
CA LEU A 74 4.32 -23.31 -15.97
C LEU A 74 5.14 -24.39 -15.25
N ASP A 75 4.91 -25.65 -15.59
CA ASP A 75 5.62 -26.82 -15.03
C ASP A 75 5.65 -26.90 -13.49
N GLY A 76 4.58 -26.42 -12.85
CA GLY A 76 4.44 -26.43 -11.40
C GLY A 76 5.13 -25.28 -10.66
N VAL A 77 5.76 -24.36 -11.39
CA VAL A 77 6.33 -23.12 -10.83
C VAL A 77 5.37 -21.97 -11.08
N THR A 78 5.16 -21.14 -10.05
CA THR A 78 4.37 -19.91 -10.10
C THR A 78 5.28 -18.71 -10.32
N TYR A 79 4.89 -17.83 -11.24
CA TYR A 79 5.60 -16.61 -11.61
C TYR A 79 4.67 -15.41 -11.43
N GLU A 80 5.26 -14.27 -11.12
CA GLU A 80 4.63 -12.95 -11.14
C GLU A 80 5.37 -12.09 -12.15
N ILE A 81 4.64 -11.23 -12.85
CA ILE A 81 5.20 -10.30 -13.84
C ILE A 81 4.44 -8.97 -13.81
N ASP A 82 5.16 -7.85 -13.74
CA ASP A 82 4.57 -6.52 -13.78
C ASP A 82 4.41 -6.08 -15.24
N LEU A 83 3.17 -5.82 -15.66
CA LEU A 83 2.85 -5.50 -17.05
C LEU A 83 1.94 -4.27 -17.16
N SER A 84 2.08 -3.56 -18.27
CA SER A 84 1.08 -2.63 -18.77
C SER A 84 -0.21 -3.38 -19.13
N THR A 85 -1.34 -2.69 -19.12
CA THR A 85 -2.67 -3.25 -19.43
C THR A 85 -2.67 -3.97 -20.79
N LYS A 86 -1.93 -3.43 -21.77
CA LYS A 86 -1.81 -4.00 -23.11
C LYS A 86 -1.04 -5.32 -23.10
N ASN A 87 0.10 -5.39 -22.42
CA ASN A 87 0.93 -6.59 -22.36
C ASN A 87 0.27 -7.67 -21.50
N ALA A 88 -0.42 -7.28 -20.42
CA ALA A 88 -1.21 -8.19 -19.61
C ALA A 88 -2.37 -8.82 -20.42
N ALA A 89 -3.05 -8.04 -21.27
CA ALA A 89 -4.06 -8.55 -22.19
C ALA A 89 -3.46 -9.53 -23.22
N LYS A 90 -2.26 -9.24 -23.73
CA LYS A 90 -1.53 -10.13 -24.65
C LYS A 90 -1.23 -11.48 -23.98
N LEU A 91 -0.67 -11.48 -22.77
CA LEU A 91 -0.36 -12.72 -22.03
C LEU A 91 -1.61 -13.59 -21.84
N ARG A 92 -2.72 -12.99 -21.42
CA ARG A 92 -4.01 -13.68 -21.26
C ARG A 92 -4.55 -14.21 -22.59
N GLY A 93 -4.33 -13.46 -23.67
CA GLY A 93 -4.68 -13.86 -25.04
C GLY A 93 -3.90 -15.09 -25.50
N ASP A 94 -2.58 -15.10 -25.30
CA ASP A 94 -1.69 -16.20 -25.69
C ASP A 94 -2.04 -17.49 -24.94
N LEU A 95 -2.43 -17.38 -23.66
CA LEU A 95 -2.86 -18.51 -22.82
C LEU A 95 -4.28 -19.02 -23.13
N LYS A 96 -5.12 -18.22 -23.79
CA LYS A 96 -6.56 -18.48 -23.96
C LYS A 96 -6.87 -19.84 -24.58
N GLN A 97 -6.17 -20.20 -25.66
CA GLN A 97 -6.40 -21.46 -26.36
C GLN A 97 -6.02 -22.69 -25.52
N TRP A 98 -4.93 -22.58 -24.75
CA TRP A 98 -4.43 -23.65 -23.89
C TRP A 98 -5.34 -23.87 -22.69
N VAL A 99 -5.83 -22.78 -22.10
CA VAL A 99 -6.81 -22.83 -21.02
C VAL A 99 -8.15 -23.41 -21.49
N ALA A 100 -8.58 -23.10 -22.72
CA ALA A 100 -9.81 -23.64 -23.30
C ALA A 100 -9.73 -25.15 -23.58
N ALA A 101 -8.57 -25.64 -24.02
CA ALA A 101 -8.34 -27.08 -24.25
C ALA A 101 -8.03 -27.84 -22.94
N GLY A 102 -7.52 -27.15 -21.93
CA GLY A 102 -7.14 -27.72 -20.65
C GLY A 102 -8.32 -27.98 -19.72
N ARG A 103 -8.03 -28.65 -18.61
CA ARG A 103 -8.96 -28.79 -17.48
C ARG A 103 -8.34 -28.20 -16.22
N ARG A 104 -9.16 -27.60 -15.37
CA ARG A 104 -8.73 -27.12 -14.06
C ARG A 104 -8.47 -28.31 -13.15
N VAL A 105 -7.21 -28.61 -12.87
CA VAL A 105 -6.77 -29.70 -11.98
C VAL A 105 -6.60 -29.26 -10.51
N GLY A 106 -6.91 -27.99 -10.22
CA GLY A 106 -6.89 -27.39 -8.90
C GLY A 106 -7.85 -26.21 -8.80
N GLY A 107 -8.12 -25.75 -7.58
CA GLY A 107 -8.99 -24.59 -7.35
C GLY A 107 -10.02 -24.77 -6.25
N ARG A 108 -9.57 -25.07 -5.02
CA ARG A 108 -10.12 -24.29 -3.92
C ARG A 108 -9.32 -23.00 -3.96
N ARG A 109 -9.97 -21.86 -4.23
CA ARG A 109 -9.36 -20.55 -3.92
C ARG A 109 -8.71 -20.72 -2.56
N ARG A 110 -7.43 -20.34 -2.43
CA ARG A 110 -6.84 -20.01 -1.14
C ARG A 110 -7.56 -18.75 -0.66
N GLY A 111 -8.89 -18.81 -0.52
CA GLY A 111 -9.65 -17.89 0.28
C GLY A 111 -8.95 -17.96 1.61
N ARG A 112 -8.32 -16.85 1.97
CA ARG A 112 -7.78 -16.53 3.29
C ARG A 112 -7.95 -17.73 4.19
N SER A 113 -6.91 -18.55 4.31
CA SER A 113 -6.86 -19.63 5.29
C SER A 113 -6.89 -18.97 6.67
N GLY A 114 -8.05 -18.46 7.07
CA GLY A 114 -8.48 -18.40 8.44
C GLY A 114 -8.74 -19.84 8.83
N THR A 115 -7.69 -20.50 9.31
CA THR A 115 -7.75 -21.35 10.50
C THR A 115 -9.15 -21.89 10.81
N GLY A 116 -9.59 -22.82 9.96
CA GLY A 116 -10.94 -23.38 10.00
C GLY A 116 -10.98 -24.89 9.95
N ARG A 117 -9.85 -25.59 10.20
CA ARG A 117 -9.91 -26.95 10.73
C ARG A 117 -10.17 -26.87 12.23
N GLY A 118 -11.30 -26.28 12.59
CA GLY A 118 -11.85 -26.36 13.92
C GLY A 118 -12.55 -27.69 14.05
N ARG A 119 -11.86 -28.65 14.67
CA ARG A 119 -12.43 -29.83 15.33
C ARG A 119 -13.83 -29.50 15.85
N GLY A 120 -14.88 -30.08 15.22
CA GLY A 120 -16.29 -30.01 15.62
C GLY A 120 -16.84 -28.60 15.87
N ALA A 121 -17.84 -28.17 15.10
CA ALA A 121 -18.78 -27.21 15.67
C ALA A 121 -19.41 -27.92 16.89
N ILE A 122 -18.89 -27.64 18.09
CA ILE A 122 -19.57 -28.00 19.33
C ILE A 122 -20.97 -27.41 19.19
N ASP A 123 -21.98 -28.27 19.28
CA ASP A 123 -23.37 -27.88 19.13
C ASP A 123 -23.68 -26.67 20.00
N ARG A 124 -24.62 -25.81 19.58
CA ARG A 124 -24.83 -24.52 20.29
C ARG A 124 -25.21 -24.74 21.75
N GLU A 125 -25.91 -25.84 21.99
CA GLU A 125 -26.37 -26.38 23.25
C GLU A 125 -25.19 -26.83 24.12
N GLN A 126 -24.27 -27.61 23.55
CA GLN A 126 -23.04 -28.04 24.24
C GLN A 126 -22.15 -26.83 24.57
N SER A 127 -22.06 -25.85 23.67
CA SER A 127 -21.34 -24.60 23.92
C SER A 127 -21.97 -23.79 25.04
N ALA A 128 -23.29 -23.83 25.23
CA ALA A 128 -23.96 -23.16 26.34
C ALA A 128 -23.65 -23.86 27.67
N ALA A 129 -23.73 -25.20 27.69
CA ALA A 129 -23.42 -26.02 28.86
C ALA A 129 -21.96 -25.83 29.33
N ILE A 130 -21.01 -25.86 28.40
CA ILE A 130 -19.58 -25.63 28.70
C ILE A 130 -19.37 -24.23 29.30
N ARG A 131 -20.04 -23.18 28.78
CA ARG A 131 -19.91 -21.82 29.35
C ARG A 131 -20.51 -21.71 30.75
N GLU A 132 -21.62 -22.37 31.01
CA GLU A 132 -22.23 -22.38 32.34
C GLU A 132 -21.36 -23.12 33.35
N TRP A 133 -20.86 -24.30 32.99
CA TRP A 133 -19.90 -25.03 33.80
C TRP A 133 -18.63 -24.20 34.04
N ALA A 134 -18.09 -23.57 33.00
CA ALA A 134 -16.90 -22.74 33.09
C ALA A 134 -17.08 -21.59 34.10
N ARG A 135 -18.20 -20.86 34.04
CA ARG A 135 -18.50 -19.78 35.00
C ARG A 135 -18.63 -20.29 36.43
N ARG A 136 -19.23 -21.47 36.64
CA ARG A 136 -19.36 -22.09 37.97
C ARG A 136 -18.02 -22.55 38.54
N ASN A 137 -17.11 -22.99 37.68
CA ASN A 137 -15.77 -23.46 38.06
C ASN A 137 -14.71 -22.34 38.03
N GLY A 138 -15.12 -21.06 37.91
CA GLY A 138 -14.22 -19.91 37.97
C GLY A 138 -13.38 -19.67 36.70
N HIS A 139 -13.70 -20.34 35.58
CA HIS A 139 -13.05 -20.10 34.30
C HIS A 139 -13.59 -18.84 33.61
N ASN A 140 -12.69 -17.97 33.13
CA ASN A 140 -13.05 -16.77 32.39
C ASN A 140 -13.39 -17.11 30.93
N VAL A 141 -14.68 -17.09 30.59
CA VAL A 141 -15.18 -17.35 29.23
C VAL A 141 -15.97 -16.15 28.70
N SER A 142 -15.75 -15.80 27.43
CA SER A 142 -16.51 -14.75 26.75
C SER A 142 -18.00 -15.11 26.66
N THR A 143 -18.86 -14.10 26.79
CA THR A 143 -20.32 -14.23 26.65
C THR A 143 -20.71 -14.72 25.25
N ARG A 144 -19.91 -14.40 24.23
CA ARG A 144 -20.17 -14.78 22.82
C ARG A 144 -18.90 -15.24 22.13
N GLY A 145 -19.07 -16.12 21.14
CA GLY A 145 -17.98 -16.60 20.29
C GLY A 145 -17.35 -17.92 20.76
N ARG A 146 -16.16 -18.17 20.22
CA ARG A 146 -15.38 -19.41 20.40
C ARG A 146 -14.98 -19.58 21.87
N ILE A 147 -15.19 -20.78 22.41
CA ILE A 147 -14.74 -21.16 23.75
C ILE A 147 -13.25 -21.55 23.66
N PRO A 148 -12.40 -21.10 24.60
CA PRO A 148 -11.00 -21.53 24.66
C PRO A 148 -10.90 -23.07 24.74
N ALA A 149 -9.92 -23.65 24.06
CA ALA A 149 -9.73 -25.11 24.03
C ALA A 149 -9.51 -25.68 25.44
N ASP A 150 -8.73 -24.99 26.27
CA ASP A 150 -8.43 -25.38 27.64
C ASP A 150 -9.69 -25.58 28.50
N VAL A 151 -10.74 -24.78 28.26
CA VAL A 151 -12.01 -24.88 28.99
C VAL A 151 -12.84 -26.07 28.50
N ILE A 152 -12.77 -26.39 27.20
CA ILE A 152 -13.44 -27.56 26.62
C ILE A 152 -12.80 -28.83 27.18
N ASP A 153 -11.47 -28.87 27.23
CA ASP A 153 -10.74 -30.03 27.75
C ASP A 153 -10.97 -30.19 29.26
N ALA A 154 -11.01 -29.09 30.02
CA ALA A 154 -11.36 -29.14 31.44
C ALA A 154 -12.80 -29.60 31.69
N PHE A 155 -13.75 -29.22 30.84
CA PHE A 155 -15.13 -29.71 30.90
C PHE A 155 -15.22 -31.21 30.64
N HIS A 156 -14.50 -31.71 29.64
CA HIS A 156 -14.44 -33.15 29.34
C HIS A 156 -13.70 -33.95 30.43
N ALA A 157 -12.76 -33.34 31.15
CA ALA A 157 -12.07 -34.00 32.27
C ALA A 157 -12.91 -34.02 33.56
N ALA A 158 -13.87 -33.11 33.69
CA ALA A 158 -14.74 -32.98 34.86
C ALA A 158 -16.13 -33.62 34.69
N THR A 159 -16.42 -34.17 33.51
CA THR A 159 -17.65 -34.91 33.18
C THR A 159 -17.33 -36.39 33.04
#